data_AF-A0A4U8UDC5-F1
#
_entry.id   AF-A0A4U8UDC5-F1
#
_cell.length_a   1.000
_cell.length_b   1.000
_cell.length_c   1.000
_cell.angle_alpha   90.00
_cell.angle_beta   90.00
_cell.angle_gamma   90.00
#
_symmetry.space_group_name_H-M   'P 1'
#
loop_
_entity.id
_entity.type
_entity.pdbx_description
1 polymer ?
#
loop_
_entity_poly.entity_id
_entity_poly.type
_entity_poly.pdbx_seq_one_letter_code
_entity_poly.pdbx_strand_id
1 'polypeptide(L)'
;MLQLYKQKNFHLSSKLLEMLKDGGIKANFADLQVGNRGIYFLLPNAGVSKVMLYQAQIQEYLFHTKGEPLVHLCSCDESKKNFNHKDFLAIIKMDLRFFLGIYSHKIERKFFNDKPLRLCPQCSEILSHYQENLELFFKSAEKDYHLDFKD
;
A
#
# COMPACT_ATOMS: atom_id res chain seq x y z
N MET A 1 -30.27 -12.05 -21.37
CA MET A 1 -29.75 -11.35 -20.17
C MET A 1 -28.26 -11.59 -19.98
N LEU A 2 -27.38 -10.98 -20.79
CA LEU A 2 -25.91 -11.12 -20.63
C LEU A 2 -25.13 -9.82 -20.88
N GLN A 3 -25.81 -8.70 -21.14
CA GLN A 3 -25.17 -7.41 -21.47
C GLN A 3 -24.95 -6.48 -20.26
N LEU A 4 -25.56 -6.75 -19.10
CA LEU A 4 -25.45 -5.88 -17.92
C LEU A 4 -24.20 -6.12 -17.05
N TYR A 5 -23.48 -7.23 -17.25
CA TYR A 5 -22.33 -7.57 -16.42
C TYR A 5 -21.04 -6.85 -16.81
N LYS A 6 -20.90 -6.45 -18.09
CA LYS A 6 -19.68 -5.78 -18.58
C LYS A 6 -19.58 -4.31 -18.16
N GLN A 7 -20.70 -3.61 -17.96
CA GLN A 7 -20.70 -2.19 -17.58
C GLN A 7 -20.37 -1.93 -16.10
N LYS A 8 -20.71 -2.86 -15.18
CA LYS A 8 -20.46 -2.65 -13.74
C LYS A 8 -18.98 -2.73 -13.32
N ASN A 9 -18.18 -3.54 -14.01
CA ASN A 9 -16.77 -3.73 -13.62
C ASN A 9 -15.89 -2.49 -13.86
N PHE A 10 -16.20 -1.67 -14.88
CA PHE A 10 -15.43 -0.45 -15.14
C PHE A 10 -15.59 0.61 -14.04
N HIS A 11 -16.78 0.67 -13.42
CA HIS A 11 -17.05 1.58 -12.32
C HIS A 11 -16.42 1.11 -11.00
N LEU A 12 -16.33 -0.20 -10.75
CA LEU A 12 -15.74 -0.70 -9.51
C LEU A 12 -14.22 -0.51 -9.47
N SER A 13 -13.49 -0.89 -10.54
CA SER A 13 -12.03 -0.71 -10.58
C SER A 13 -11.62 0.75 -10.44
N SER A 14 -12.36 1.68 -11.08
CA SER A 14 -12.09 3.12 -10.93
C SER A 14 -12.34 3.60 -9.49
N LYS A 15 -13.41 3.12 -8.83
CA LYS A 15 -13.71 3.49 -7.43
C LYS A 15 -12.69 2.93 -6.44
N LEU A 16 -12.23 1.69 -6.64
CA LEU A 16 -11.15 1.13 -5.84
C LEU A 16 -9.85 1.93 -6.02
N LEU A 17 -9.54 2.35 -7.25
CA LEU A 17 -8.38 3.19 -7.52
C LEU A 17 -8.50 4.58 -6.89
N GLU A 18 -9.68 5.19 -6.91
CA GLU A 18 -9.99 6.43 -6.18
C GLU A 18 -9.79 6.23 -4.67
N MET A 19 -10.34 5.17 -4.08
CA MET A 19 -10.15 4.84 -2.66
C MET A 19 -8.68 4.66 -2.28
N LEU A 20 -7.91 3.95 -3.12
CA LEU A 20 -6.48 3.79 -2.93
C LEU A 20 -5.72 5.12 -2.93
N LYS A 21 -6.19 6.13 -3.68
CA LYS A 21 -5.56 7.46 -3.76
C LYS A 21 -5.99 8.40 -2.63
N ASP A 22 -7.24 8.30 -2.19
CA ASP A 22 -7.82 9.25 -1.23
C ASP A 22 -7.46 8.92 0.23
N GLY A 23 -7.58 7.66 0.62
CA GLY A 23 -7.38 7.24 2.02
C GLY A 23 -6.74 5.87 2.19
N GLY A 24 -6.59 5.12 1.10
CA GLY A 24 -6.11 3.76 1.13
C GLY A 24 -7.21 2.75 1.49
N ILE A 25 -6.86 1.48 1.34
CA ILE A 25 -7.70 0.32 1.65
C ILE A 25 -6.95 -0.49 2.70
N LYS A 26 -7.64 -0.99 3.74
CA LYS A 26 -6.99 -1.87 4.72
C LYS A 26 -6.42 -3.10 4.03
N ALA A 27 -5.20 -3.46 4.40
CA ALA A 27 -4.48 -4.56 3.76
C ALA A 27 -5.26 -5.87 3.85
N ASN A 28 -6.00 -6.09 4.95
CA ASN A 28 -6.84 -7.26 5.14
C ASN A 28 -8.15 -7.29 4.32
N PHE A 29 -8.47 -6.21 3.61
CA PHE A 29 -9.58 -6.12 2.65
C PHE A 29 -9.07 -5.87 1.22
N ALA A 30 -7.77 -5.78 1.03
CA ALA A 30 -7.13 -5.55 -0.24
C ALA A 30 -6.65 -6.88 -0.81
N ASP A 31 -6.91 -7.11 -2.10
CA ASP A 31 -6.36 -8.26 -2.81
C ASP A 31 -4.92 -7.93 -3.21
N LEU A 32 -3.98 -8.20 -2.29
CA LEU A 32 -2.57 -7.84 -2.44
C LEU A 32 -1.71 -9.03 -2.85
N GLN A 33 -0.83 -8.80 -3.82
CA GLN A 33 0.32 -9.65 -4.10
C GLN A 33 1.62 -8.91 -3.83
N VAL A 34 2.59 -9.58 -3.22
CA VAL A 34 3.84 -8.96 -2.76
C VAL A 34 5.00 -9.51 -3.60
N GLY A 35 5.53 -8.67 -4.48
CA GLY A 35 6.63 -9.00 -5.40
C GLY A 35 7.90 -8.21 -5.11
N ASN A 36 9.00 -8.60 -5.72
CA ASN A 36 10.31 -7.98 -5.48
C ASN A 36 10.37 -6.55 -6.01
N ARG A 37 9.58 -6.23 -7.05
CA ARG A 37 9.55 -4.91 -7.69
C ARG A 37 8.38 -4.04 -7.23
N GLY A 38 7.42 -4.61 -6.50
CA GLY A 38 6.21 -3.90 -6.10
C GLY A 38 5.33 -4.68 -5.12
N ILE A 39 4.48 -3.97 -4.39
CA ILE A 39 3.27 -4.53 -3.78
C ILE A 39 2.11 -4.16 -4.70
N TYR A 40 1.33 -5.14 -5.12
CA TYR A 40 0.32 -5.00 -6.16
C TYR A 40 -1.06 -5.22 -5.60
N PHE A 41 -1.98 -4.30 -5.89
CA PHE A 41 -3.40 -4.47 -5.72
C PHE A 41 -4.01 -5.02 -7.00
N LEU A 42 -4.74 -6.14 -6.91
CA LEU A 42 -5.45 -6.75 -8.02
C LEU A 42 -6.83 -6.10 -8.20
N LEU A 43 -7.06 -5.52 -9.37
CA LEU A 43 -8.34 -4.90 -9.70
C LEU A 43 -9.31 -5.94 -10.28
N PRO A 44 -10.63 -5.80 -10.04
CA PRO A 44 -11.65 -6.73 -10.57
C PRO A 44 -11.68 -6.88 -12.09
N ASN A 45 -11.13 -5.93 -12.84
CA ASN A 45 -11.01 -5.97 -14.30
C ASN A 45 -9.73 -6.70 -14.78
N ALA A 46 -9.08 -7.49 -13.93
CA ALA A 46 -7.77 -8.13 -14.17
C ALA A 46 -6.60 -7.14 -14.36
N GLY A 47 -6.83 -5.85 -14.07
CA GLY A 47 -5.76 -4.87 -14.00
C GLY A 47 -4.98 -4.99 -12.70
N VAL A 48 -3.78 -4.43 -12.67
CA VAL A 48 -2.95 -4.37 -11.46
C VAL A 48 -2.52 -2.93 -11.21
N SER A 49 -2.34 -2.57 -9.95
CA SER A 49 -1.78 -1.29 -9.56
C SER A 49 -0.79 -1.50 -8.43
N LYS A 50 0.36 -0.84 -8.50
CA LYS A 50 1.27 -0.82 -7.36
C LYS A 50 0.69 0.03 -6.23
N VAL A 51 0.96 -0.36 -5.00
CA VAL A 51 0.57 0.35 -3.78
C VAL A 51 1.75 0.44 -2.83
N MET A 52 1.72 1.46 -1.98
CA MET A 52 2.51 1.50 -0.75
C MET A 52 1.75 0.75 0.34
N LEU A 53 2.48 0.09 1.22
CA LEU A 53 1.95 -0.54 2.41
C LEU A 53 2.57 0.11 3.64
N TYR A 54 1.76 0.53 4.62
CA TYR A 54 2.28 1.08 5.88
C TYR A 54 1.31 0.81 7.03
N GLN A 55 1.82 0.78 8.26
CA GLN A 55 1.00 0.63 9.45
C GLN A 55 0.37 1.96 9.85
N ALA A 56 -0.95 2.10 9.66
CA ALA A 56 -1.69 3.32 9.97
C ALA A 56 -2.12 3.40 11.44
N GLN A 57 -2.14 2.27 12.14
CA GLN A 57 -2.52 2.18 13.55
C GLN A 57 -1.45 1.43 14.33
N ILE A 58 -0.87 2.07 15.35
CA ILE A 58 0.18 1.48 16.18
C ILE A 58 -0.13 1.62 17.67
N GLN A 59 0.18 0.59 18.44
CA GLN A 59 0.06 0.64 19.89
C GLN A 59 1.17 1.53 20.48
N GLU A 60 0.83 2.33 21.49
CA GLU A 60 1.73 3.30 22.12
C GLU A 60 3.04 2.66 22.59
N TYR A 61 2.99 1.47 23.22
CA TYR A 61 4.22 0.78 23.64
C TYR A 61 5.07 0.33 22.44
N LEU A 62 4.47 -0.07 21.32
CA LEU A 62 5.20 -0.42 20.09
C LEU A 62 5.84 0.83 19.49
N PHE A 63 5.13 1.95 19.48
CA PHE A 63 5.65 3.22 19.01
C PHE A 63 6.87 3.68 19.82
N HIS A 64 6.83 3.53 21.15
CA HIS A 64 7.96 3.87 22.01
C HIS A 64 9.16 2.92 21.89
N THR A 65 8.93 1.65 21.56
CA THR A 65 10.00 0.63 21.51
C THR A 65 10.60 0.47 20.11
N LYS A 66 9.80 0.61 19.06
CA LYS A 66 10.20 0.43 17.66
C LYS A 66 10.27 1.72 16.87
N GLY A 67 9.72 2.82 17.40
CA GLY A 67 9.64 4.09 16.72
C GLY A 67 8.46 4.18 15.75
N GLU A 68 8.61 5.05 14.77
CA GLU A 68 7.60 5.32 13.74
C GLU A 68 7.52 4.15 12.75
N PRO A 69 6.30 3.81 12.28
CA PRO A 69 6.14 2.81 11.24
C PRO A 69 6.80 3.27 9.95
N LEU A 70 7.27 2.29 9.16
CA LEU A 70 7.91 2.52 7.87
C LEU A 70 6.92 2.28 6.74
N VAL A 71 7.28 2.79 5.57
CA VAL A 71 6.52 2.62 4.33
C VAL A 71 7.21 1.59 3.45
N HIS A 72 6.43 0.68 2.89
CA HIS A 72 6.90 -0.46 2.13
C HIS A 72 6.42 -0.40 0.67
N LEU A 73 7.34 -0.66 -0.26
CA LEU A 73 7.07 -0.63 -1.70
C LEU A 73 7.17 -2.00 -2.36
N CYS A 74 7.83 -2.96 -1.72
CA CYS A 74 8.19 -4.26 -2.29
C CYS A 74 8.15 -5.37 -1.23
N SER A 75 8.62 -6.56 -1.59
CA SER A 75 8.68 -7.79 -0.78
C SER A 75 9.73 -7.80 0.35
N CYS A 76 9.82 -6.72 1.12
CA CYS A 76 10.64 -6.66 2.32
C CYS A 76 10.06 -7.52 3.47
N ASP A 77 10.85 -7.76 4.51
CA ASP A 77 10.47 -8.64 5.62
C ASP A 77 9.15 -8.25 6.31
N GLU A 78 8.90 -6.95 6.44
CA GLU A 78 7.70 -6.44 7.10
C GLU A 78 6.45 -6.56 6.22
N SER A 79 6.56 -6.27 4.92
CA SER A 79 5.42 -6.38 4.00
C SER A 79 5.02 -7.84 3.80
N LYS A 80 5.97 -8.76 3.67
CA LYS A 80 5.71 -10.21 3.60
C LYS A 80 4.94 -10.74 4.82
N LYS A 81 5.18 -10.17 6.01
CA LYS A 81 4.51 -10.59 7.24
C LYS A 81 3.14 -9.93 7.41
N ASN A 82 2.96 -8.72 6.90
CA ASN A 82 1.82 -7.87 7.25
C ASN A 82 0.91 -7.47 6.08
N PHE A 83 1.09 -8.03 4.87
CA PHE A 83 0.28 -7.71 3.70
C PHE A 83 -1.22 -8.03 3.85
N ASN A 84 -1.62 -8.78 4.88
CA ASN A 84 -3.02 -9.08 5.22
C ASN A 84 -3.39 -8.60 6.65
N HIS A 85 -2.61 -7.68 7.23
CA HIS A 85 -2.82 -7.23 8.61
C HIS A 85 -3.77 -6.03 8.67
N LYS A 86 -4.73 -6.06 9.61
CA LYS A 86 -5.81 -5.06 9.72
C LYS A 86 -5.34 -3.62 10.06
N ASP A 87 -4.16 -3.50 10.66
CA ASP A 87 -3.58 -2.21 11.06
C ASP A 87 -2.76 -1.56 9.92
N PHE A 88 -2.57 -2.28 8.80
CA PHE A 88 -1.87 -1.80 7.63
C PHE A 88 -2.85 -1.30 6.56
N LEU A 89 -2.45 -0.26 5.84
CA LEU A 89 -3.17 0.29 4.69
C LEU A 89 -2.34 0.14 3.41
N ALA A 90 -2.99 -0.29 2.35
CA ALA A 90 -2.53 -0.17 0.97
C ALA A 90 -2.99 1.18 0.41
N ILE A 91 -2.08 1.99 -0.13
CA ILE A 91 -2.38 3.35 -0.60
C ILE A 91 -1.52 3.72 -1.81
N ILE A 92 -2.01 4.62 -2.66
CA ILE A 92 -1.25 5.23 -3.76
C ILE A 92 -1.09 6.72 -3.44
N LYS A 93 0.14 7.16 -3.18
CA LYS A 93 0.45 8.56 -2.89
C LYS A 93 1.78 8.96 -3.54
N MET A 94 1.91 10.22 -3.94
CA MET A 94 3.12 10.76 -4.59
C MET A 94 4.10 11.43 -3.62
N ASP A 95 3.81 11.37 -2.32
CA ASP A 95 4.68 11.84 -1.25
C ASP A 95 4.64 10.83 -0.09
N LEU A 96 5.50 11.04 0.91
CA LEU A 96 5.62 10.16 2.08
C LEU A 96 4.94 10.70 3.35
N ARG A 97 3.80 11.40 3.20
CA ARG A 97 3.03 11.94 4.33
C ARG A 97 1.72 11.19 4.53
N PHE A 98 1.55 10.62 5.71
CA PHE A 98 0.49 9.66 5.99
C PHE A 98 -0.31 9.99 7.24
N PHE A 99 -1.49 9.42 7.30
CA PHE A 99 -2.25 9.34 8.54
C PHE A 99 -1.58 8.35 9.49
N LEU A 100 -1.48 8.68 10.78
CA LEU A 100 -0.99 7.76 11.82
C LEU A 100 -1.80 7.94 13.10
N GLY A 101 -2.46 6.86 13.54
CA GLY A 101 -3.12 6.77 14.84
C GLY A 101 -2.26 6.01 15.85
N ILE A 102 -2.12 6.57 17.06
CA ILE A 102 -1.45 5.93 18.20
C ILE A 102 -2.47 5.59 19.29
N TYR A 103 -2.51 4.33 19.68
CA TYR A 103 -3.54 3.74 20.54
C TYR A 103 -2.96 3.23 21.85
N SER A 104 -3.64 3.47 22.97
CA SER A 104 -3.28 2.91 24.28
C SER A 104 -4.44 2.08 24.82
N HIS A 105 -4.24 0.76 24.91
CA HIS A 105 -5.22 -0.27 25.30
C HIS A 105 -6.52 -0.29 24.47
N LYS A 106 -7.38 0.74 24.56
CA LYS A 106 -8.64 0.90 23.82
C LYS A 106 -9.02 2.36 23.51
N ILE A 107 -8.19 3.32 23.88
CA ILE A 107 -8.46 4.75 23.66
C ILE A 107 -7.43 5.28 22.67
N GLU A 108 -7.92 5.89 21.59
CA GLU A 108 -7.12 6.65 20.64
C GLU A 108 -6.53 7.86 21.36
N ARG A 109 -5.20 7.92 21.43
CA ARG A 109 -4.51 9.00 22.16
C ARG A 109 -4.10 10.14 21.27
N LYS A 110 -3.62 9.84 20.06
CA LYS A 110 -3.05 10.83 19.14
C LYS A 110 -3.30 10.44 17.69
N PHE A 111 -3.59 11.45 16.88
CA PHE A 111 -3.69 11.34 15.44
C PHE A 111 -2.78 12.35 14.78
N PHE A 112 -2.13 11.90 13.72
CA PHE A 112 -1.43 12.74 12.77
C PHE A 112 -2.08 12.52 11.42
N ASN A 113 -2.50 13.58 10.74
CA ASN A 113 -3.10 13.47 9.41
C ASN A 113 -2.04 13.54 8.29
N ASP A 114 -0.85 14.05 8.60
CA ASP A 114 0.19 14.38 7.62
C ASP A 114 1.60 14.08 8.18
N LYS A 115 1.75 12.92 8.82
CA LYS A 115 3.02 12.50 9.41
C LYS A 115 4.00 12.11 8.30
N PRO A 116 5.18 12.75 8.19
CA PRO A 116 6.21 12.26 7.28
C PRO A 116 6.76 10.93 7.81
N LEU A 117 6.50 9.85 7.08
CA LEU A 117 7.06 8.52 7.35
C LEU A 117 8.24 8.26 6.43
N ARG A 118 9.12 7.35 6.84
CA ARG A 118 10.30 6.96 6.05
C ARG A 118 10.03 5.66 5.31
N LEU A 119 10.65 5.52 4.14
CA LEU A 119 10.70 4.22 3.48
C LEU A 119 11.53 3.23 4.32
N CYS A 120 11.14 1.96 4.23
CA CYS A 120 11.99 0.89 4.70
C CYS A 120 13.32 0.88 3.92
N PRO A 121 14.47 0.54 4.53
CA PRO A 121 15.77 0.60 3.83
C PRO A 121 15.79 -0.20 2.51
N GLN A 122 15.28 -1.44 2.54
CA GLN A 122 15.15 -2.28 1.34
C GLN A 122 14.25 -1.65 0.26
N CYS A 123 13.21 -0.93 0.68
CA CYS A 123 12.25 -0.27 -0.19
C CYS A 123 12.83 1.01 -0.80
N SER A 124 13.71 1.69 -0.07
CA SER A 124 14.47 2.83 -0.58
C SER A 124 15.43 2.39 -1.69
N GLU A 125 16.11 1.25 -1.52
CA GLU A 125 16.96 0.68 -2.56
C GLU A 125 16.16 0.35 -3.83
N ILE A 126 14.97 -0.23 -3.69
CA ILE A 126 14.09 -0.48 -4.84
C ILE A 126 13.69 0.82 -5.54
N LEU A 127 13.38 1.88 -4.80
CA LEU A 127 12.97 3.15 -5.39
C LEU A 127 14.11 3.80 -6.22
N SER A 128 15.37 3.54 -5.87
CA SER A 128 16.53 4.03 -6.63
C SER A 128 16.55 3.53 -8.09
N HIS A 129 16.00 2.34 -8.36
CA HIS A 129 15.84 1.82 -9.73
C HIS A 129 14.84 2.65 -10.57
N TYR A 130 14.04 3.47 -9.90
CA TYR A 130 13.08 4.40 -10.49
C TYR A 130 13.53 5.85 -10.31
N GLN A 131 14.83 6.10 -10.13
CA GLN A 131 15.40 7.46 -10.01
C GLN A 131 14.79 8.28 -8.86
N GLU A 132 14.48 7.62 -7.75
CA GLU A 132 13.79 8.24 -6.61
C GLU A 132 12.41 8.85 -6.96
N ASN A 133 11.79 8.38 -8.06
CA ASN A 133 10.55 8.91 -8.59
C ASN A 133 9.38 7.93 -8.39
N LEU A 134 8.48 8.30 -7.48
CA LEU A 134 7.28 7.53 -7.17
C LEU A 134 6.32 7.40 -8.36
N GLU A 135 6.20 8.43 -9.20
CA GLU A 135 5.35 8.37 -10.39
C GLU A 135 5.85 7.30 -11.37
N LEU A 136 7.17 7.24 -11.60
CA LEU A 136 7.79 6.18 -12.42
C LEU A 136 7.57 4.80 -11.78
N PHE A 137 7.74 4.69 -10.46
CA PHE A 137 7.49 3.45 -9.73
C PHE A 137 6.05 2.94 -9.90
N PHE A 138 5.03 3.80 -9.81
CA PHE A 138 3.64 3.40 -9.97
C PHE A 138 3.27 3.10 -11.43
N LYS A 139 3.80 3.87 -12.40
CA LYS A 139 3.53 3.66 -13.83
C LYS A 139 4.07 2.33 -14.36
N SER A 140 5.06 1.73 -13.70
CA SER A 140 5.65 0.45 -14.12
C SER A 140 4.88 -0.78 -13.63
N ALA A 141 3.72 -0.62 -12.98
CA ALA A 141 3.00 -1.70 -12.30
C ALA A 141 2.77 -2.96 -13.15
N GLU A 142 2.21 -2.83 -14.36
CA GLU A 142 1.90 -3.99 -15.21
C GLU A 142 3.16 -4.74 -15.65
N LYS A 143 4.19 -4.00 -16.11
CA LYS A 143 5.47 -4.56 -16.53
C LYS A 143 6.13 -5.33 -15.38
N ASP A 144 6.20 -4.71 -14.21
CA ASP A 144 6.90 -5.29 -13.07
C ASP A 144 6.12 -6.46 -12.45
N TYR A 145 4.79 -6.41 -12.46
CA TYR A 145 3.96 -7.53 -12.04
C TYR A 145 4.24 -8.78 -12.88
N HIS A 146 4.38 -8.64 -14.19
CA HIS A 146 4.77 -9.76 -15.05
C HIS A 146 6.16 -10.30 -14.71
N LEU A 147 7.13 -9.41 -14.44
CA LEU A 147 8.48 -9.83 -14.05
C LEU A 147 8.54 -10.48 -12.65
N ASP A 148 7.61 -10.16 -11.76
CA ASP A 148 7.58 -10.71 -10.40
C ASP A 148 6.85 -12.07 -10.32
N PHE A 149 5.88 -12.34 -11.22
CA PHE A 149 4.96 -13.49 -11.07
C PHE A 149 4.73 -14.32 -12.35
N LYS A 150 5.34 -13.96 -13.47
CA LYS A 150 5.30 -14.77 -14.70
C LYS A 150 6.73 -15.06 -15.14
N ASP A 151 7.28 -16.12 -14.58
CA ASP A 151 8.36 -16.89 -15.20
C ASP A 151 7.79 -17.78 -16.31
#